data_AF-A0A0M2CVL9-F1
#
_entry.id   AF-A0A0M2CVL9-F1
#
_cell.length_a   1.000
_cell.length_b   1.000
_cell.length_c   1.000
_cell.angle_alpha   90.00
_cell.angle_beta   90.00
_cell.angle_gamma   90.00
#
_symmetry.space_group_name_H-M   'P 1'
#
loop_
_entity.id
_entity.type
_entity.pdbx_description
1 polymer ?
#
loop_
_entity_poly.entity_id
_entity_poly.type
_entity_poly.pdbx_seq_one_letter_code
_entity_poly.pdbx_strand_id
1 'polypeptide(L)'
;MTGSPVVHVQSEQREDLFWRGAAVVGLFFVAAIVALFIGVPVWLMIAFWNPWLLFTLVFVAAGVLLLVRTVDLVRRGAWHARHRSTYTLRETGIETTEWNTFGADAPVRRAIPWEAVASVVASYRILRRTILVENGGGTLTETAPVLHILFDQDGSRRITSVPFSSHKDPAVDVWIAALRKHGVELGYTARPLSWKGEAYLGPEAQLEHLATTEEVIPFPATGGWLDNTIRLENRWHQNAAQAQEQAERRDPALREARQRPTGRHWILGAWFAGMYALSAGFLLPYLVQHGWLPAAVWPLELLVVLPAAALFFLPLRRGLRWFHGLVCWLLLVVISFSVLVGSVEMGPAAEQTAMIGFGLTVLSAALLWAPYLLVKRSVPRHDLVGGPV
;
A
#
# COMPACT_ATOMS: atom_id res chain seq x y z
N MET A 1 28.57 13.75 33.02
CA MET A 1 27.59 14.39 32.11
C MET A 1 27.93 15.86 32.05
N THR A 2 28.77 16.21 31.10
CA THR A 2 29.43 17.51 30.97
C THR A 2 28.47 18.52 30.35
N GLY A 3 28.45 19.75 30.86
CA GLY A 3 27.61 20.86 30.40
C GLY A 3 28.03 21.43 29.03
N SER A 4 28.29 20.56 28.05
CA SER A 4 28.61 20.97 26.69
C SER A 4 27.41 21.75 26.10
N PRO A 5 27.67 22.89 25.42
CA PRO A 5 26.64 23.68 24.77
C PRO A 5 25.73 22.85 23.87
N VAL A 6 24.44 23.10 23.96
CA VAL A 6 23.44 22.49 23.08
C VAL A 6 23.44 23.26 21.77
N VAL A 7 23.71 22.57 20.66
CA VAL A 7 23.66 23.14 19.31
C VAL A 7 22.22 23.16 18.81
N HIS A 8 21.51 22.04 18.94
CA HIS A 8 20.11 21.91 18.51
C HIS A 8 19.37 20.82 19.27
N VAL A 9 18.06 20.99 19.47
CA VAL A 9 17.18 19.96 20.01
C VAL A 9 16.10 19.62 18.99
N GLN A 10 16.10 18.37 18.55
CA GLN A 10 15.10 17.82 17.65
C GLN A 10 14.14 16.91 18.42
N SER A 11 12.84 17.11 18.24
CA SER A 11 11.81 16.25 18.83
C SER A 11 10.90 15.69 17.76
N GLU A 12 10.42 14.47 17.93
CA GLU A 12 9.39 13.91 17.05
C GLU A 12 8.14 14.81 17.01
N GLN A 13 7.69 15.08 15.78
CA GLN A 13 6.57 15.99 15.53
C GLN A 13 5.28 15.49 16.20
N ARG A 14 4.53 16.42 16.81
CA ARG A 14 3.14 16.16 17.23
C ARG A 14 2.32 15.74 16.02
N GLU A 15 1.39 14.81 16.21
CA GLU A 15 0.36 14.61 15.20
C GLU A 15 -0.47 15.88 15.04
N ASP A 16 -0.64 16.28 13.77
CA ASP A 16 -1.39 17.46 13.37
C ASP A 16 -2.86 17.36 13.78
N LEU A 17 -3.47 18.49 14.13
CA LEU A 17 -4.83 18.58 14.67
C LEU A 17 -5.86 17.99 13.69
N PHE A 18 -5.67 18.21 12.39
CA PHE A 18 -6.52 17.64 11.36
C PHE A 18 -6.60 16.11 11.47
N TRP A 19 -5.46 15.43 11.62
CA TRP A 19 -5.41 13.97 11.70
C TRP A 19 -5.93 13.42 13.01
N ARG A 20 -5.76 14.16 14.11
CA ARG A 20 -6.42 13.82 15.37
C ARG A 20 -7.94 13.88 15.22
N GLY A 21 -8.46 14.89 14.54
CA GLY A 21 -9.88 15.00 14.20
C GLY A 21 -10.36 13.85 13.30
N ALA A 22 -9.63 13.57 12.22
CA ALA A 22 -9.93 12.48 11.31
C ALA A 22 -9.92 11.11 12.01
N ALA A 23 -8.96 10.86 12.91
CA ALA A 23 -8.91 9.64 13.71
C ALA A 23 -10.12 9.49 14.63
N VAL A 24 -10.60 10.57 15.25
CA VAL A 24 -11.82 10.57 16.07
C VAL A 24 -13.06 10.26 15.22
N VAL A 25 -13.21 10.91 14.07
CA VAL A 25 -14.33 10.63 13.14
C VAL A 25 -14.27 9.19 12.64
N GLY A 26 -13.08 8.70 12.27
CA GLY A 26 -12.87 7.31 11.85
C GLY A 26 -13.23 6.32 12.96
N LEU A 27 -12.91 6.62 14.22
CA LEU A 27 -13.29 5.79 15.36
C LEU A 27 -14.81 5.72 15.53
N PHE A 28 -15.52 6.84 15.40
CA PHE A 28 -16.99 6.85 15.44
C PHE A 28 -17.61 6.02 14.30
N PHE A 29 -17.06 6.15 13.09
CA PHE A 29 -17.52 5.37 11.94
C PHE A 29 -17.32 3.86 12.15
N VAL A 30 -16.13 3.45 12.62
CA VAL A 30 -15.86 2.04 12.94
C VAL A 30 -16.77 1.55 14.07
N ALA A 31 -17.01 2.37 15.10
CA ALA A 31 -17.92 2.02 16.19
C ALA A 31 -19.36 1.80 15.68
N ALA A 32 -19.83 2.61 14.73
CA ALA A 32 -21.14 2.41 14.09
C ALA A 32 -21.21 1.09 13.30
N ILE A 33 -20.16 0.75 12.54
CA ILE A 33 -20.07 -0.53 11.82
C ILE A 33 -20.08 -1.71 12.81
N VAL A 34 -19.28 -1.65 13.87
CA VAL A 34 -19.25 -2.69 14.91
C VAL A 34 -20.63 -2.84 15.55
N ALA A 35 -21.28 -1.72 15.89
CA ALA A 35 -22.63 -1.73 16.45
C ALA A 35 -23.65 -2.34 15.49
N LEU A 36 -23.54 -2.10 14.18
CA LEU A 36 -24.40 -2.71 13.17
C LEU A 36 -24.16 -4.22 13.06
N PHE A 37 -22.89 -4.63 12.98
CA PHE A 37 -22.49 -6.03 12.79
C PHE A 37 -22.82 -6.92 13.99
N ILE A 38 -22.84 -6.35 15.19
CA ILE A 38 -23.22 -7.07 16.41
C ILE A 38 -24.71 -6.90 16.69
N GLY A 39 -25.20 -5.66 16.66
CA GLY A 39 -26.55 -5.30 17.08
C GLY A 39 -27.65 -5.84 16.17
N VAL A 40 -27.48 -5.75 14.84
CA VAL A 40 -28.53 -6.19 13.91
C VAL A 40 -28.75 -7.71 13.97
N PRO A 41 -27.71 -8.57 13.88
CA PRO A 41 -27.90 -10.02 14.04
C PRO A 41 -28.54 -10.39 15.38
N VAL A 42 -28.09 -9.80 16.50
CA VAL A 42 -28.62 -10.09 17.83
C VAL A 42 -30.09 -9.66 17.93
N TRP A 43 -30.42 -8.46 17.46
CA TRP A 43 -31.81 -7.98 17.43
C TRP A 43 -32.70 -8.87 16.57
N LEU A 44 -32.25 -9.27 15.37
CA LEU A 44 -32.99 -10.17 14.49
C LEU A 44 -33.26 -11.53 15.17
N MET A 45 -32.26 -12.10 15.85
CA MET A 45 -32.42 -13.35 16.59
C MET A 45 -33.49 -13.24 17.69
N ILE A 46 -33.49 -12.12 18.43
CA ILE A 46 -34.47 -11.88 19.51
C ILE A 46 -35.87 -11.63 18.94
N ALA A 47 -35.99 -10.92 17.82
CA ALA A 47 -37.28 -10.52 17.26
C ALA A 47 -38.00 -11.65 16.52
N PHE A 48 -37.28 -12.50 15.78
CA PHE A 48 -37.89 -13.46 14.85
C PHE A 48 -37.76 -14.93 15.29
N TRP A 49 -36.89 -15.27 16.25
CA TRP A 49 -36.70 -16.63 16.78
C TRP A 49 -36.53 -17.72 15.69
N ASN A 50 -35.88 -17.35 14.58
CA ASN A 50 -35.70 -18.22 13.42
C ASN A 50 -34.30 -18.88 13.45
N PRO A 51 -34.20 -20.22 13.39
CA PRO A 51 -32.90 -20.93 13.41
C PRO A 51 -31.99 -20.59 12.23
N TRP A 52 -32.52 -20.15 11.09
CA TRP A 52 -31.72 -19.70 9.95
C TRP A 52 -30.91 -18.43 10.26
N LEU A 53 -31.29 -17.67 11.29
CA LEU A 53 -30.54 -16.49 11.72
C LEU A 53 -29.21 -16.85 12.39
N LEU A 54 -28.95 -18.13 12.72
CA LEU A 54 -27.64 -18.57 13.20
C LEU A 54 -26.53 -18.27 12.20
N PHE A 55 -26.81 -18.24 10.89
CA PHE A 55 -25.83 -17.85 9.88
C PHE A 55 -25.37 -16.39 10.02
N THR A 56 -26.18 -15.53 10.64
CA THR A 56 -25.81 -14.13 10.87
C THR A 56 -24.80 -13.95 12.02
N LEU A 57 -24.53 -14.99 12.83
CA LEU A 57 -23.50 -14.95 13.87
C LEU A 57 -22.08 -14.73 13.32
N VAL A 58 -21.84 -15.03 12.04
CA VAL A 58 -20.57 -14.69 11.38
C VAL A 58 -20.30 -13.19 11.40
N PHE A 59 -21.34 -12.36 11.28
CA PHE A 59 -21.22 -10.90 11.36
C PHE A 59 -20.91 -10.44 12.79
N VAL A 60 -21.46 -11.11 13.80
CA VAL A 60 -21.13 -10.84 15.22
C VAL A 60 -19.65 -11.12 15.47
N ALA A 61 -19.14 -12.27 15.03
CA ALA A 61 -17.73 -12.61 15.15
C ALA A 61 -16.82 -11.61 14.42
N ALA A 62 -17.20 -11.19 13.20
CA ALA A 62 -16.50 -10.15 12.46
C ALA A 62 -16.51 -8.80 13.18
N GLY A 63 -17.64 -8.40 13.77
CA GLY A 63 -17.78 -7.17 14.55
C GLY A 63 -16.91 -7.16 15.82
N VAL A 64 -16.87 -8.28 16.56
CA VAL A 64 -16.00 -8.43 17.74
C VAL A 64 -14.53 -8.38 17.35
N LEU A 65 -14.13 -9.07 16.27
CA LEU A 65 -12.76 -9.04 15.78
C LEU A 65 -12.35 -7.63 15.37
N LEU A 66 -13.22 -6.91 14.65
CA LEU A 66 -13.00 -5.52 14.28
C LEU A 66 -12.82 -4.64 15.51
N LEU A 67 -13.66 -4.78 16.54
CA LEU A 67 -13.56 -4.03 17.80
C LEU A 67 -12.21 -4.25 18.50
N VAL A 68 -11.78 -5.51 18.66
CA VAL A 68 -10.50 -5.85 19.31
C VAL A 68 -9.33 -5.21 18.56
N ARG A 69 -9.34 -5.29 17.22
CA ARG A 69 -8.31 -4.66 16.38
C ARG A 69 -8.30 -3.15 16.51
N THR A 70 -9.48 -2.52 16.52
CA THR A 70 -9.59 -1.06 16.68
C THR A 70 -9.08 -0.61 18.05
N VAL A 71 -9.39 -1.34 19.12
CA VAL A 71 -8.90 -1.02 20.47
C VAL A 71 -7.38 -1.11 20.54
N ASP A 72 -6.77 -2.15 19.97
CA ASP A 72 -5.32 -2.30 19.91
C ASP A 72 -4.66 -1.15 19.13
N LEU A 73 -5.21 -0.81 17.97
CA LEU A 73 -4.73 0.34 17.16
C LEU A 73 -4.83 1.66 17.93
N VAL A 74 -5.93 1.92 18.64
CA VAL A 74 -6.11 3.12 19.46
C VAL A 74 -5.10 3.15 20.61
N ARG A 75 -4.86 2.02 21.29
CA ARG A 75 -3.87 1.92 22.37
C ARG A 75 -2.46 2.23 21.85
N ARG A 76 -2.07 1.66 20.71
CA ARG A 76 -0.79 1.95 20.05
C ARG A 76 -0.67 3.43 19.69
N GLY A 77 -1.66 3.97 18.98
CA GLY A 77 -1.67 5.39 18.60
C GLY A 77 -1.57 6.33 19.82
N ALA A 78 -2.32 6.04 20.89
CA ALA A 78 -2.27 6.81 22.13
C ALA A 78 -0.91 6.74 22.83
N TRP A 79 -0.25 5.58 22.81
CA TRP A 79 1.09 5.42 23.36
C TRP A 79 2.11 6.24 22.56
N HIS A 80 2.14 6.12 21.23
CA HIS A 80 3.03 6.90 20.35
C HIS A 80 2.79 8.41 20.47
N ALA A 81 1.54 8.83 20.69
CA ALA A 81 1.22 10.25 20.87
C ALA A 81 1.82 10.84 22.16
N ARG A 82 1.93 10.02 23.22
CA ARG A 82 2.45 10.39 24.56
C ARG A 82 3.97 10.22 24.67
N HIS A 83 4.53 9.18 24.06
CA HIS A 83 5.93 8.80 24.19
C HIS A 83 6.68 9.17 22.92
N ARG A 84 7.46 10.26 23.00
CA ARG A 84 8.15 10.83 21.83
C ARG A 84 9.63 10.87 22.02
N SER A 85 10.33 10.53 20.96
CA SER A 85 11.78 10.53 20.97
C SER A 85 12.32 11.95 20.85
N THR A 86 13.40 12.24 21.58
CA THR A 86 14.14 13.50 21.51
C THR A 86 15.60 13.24 21.20
N TYR A 87 16.17 14.08 20.34
CA TYR A 87 17.52 13.98 19.83
C TYR A 87 18.19 15.34 20.03
N THR A 88 19.25 15.38 20.80
CA THR A 88 19.98 16.60 21.14
C THR A 88 21.36 16.54 20.52
N LEU A 89 21.64 17.53 19.68
CA LEU A 89 22.93 17.75 19.07
C LEU A 89 23.76 18.63 20.00
N ARG A 90 24.91 18.13 20.46
CA ARG A 90 25.87 18.86 21.32
C ARG A 90 27.21 18.99 20.61
N GLU A 91 28.08 19.85 21.14
CA GLU A 91 29.44 19.98 20.60
C GLU A 91 30.28 18.72 20.81
N THR A 92 30.02 17.94 21.86
CA THR A 92 30.76 16.70 22.17
C THR A 92 30.19 15.45 21.49
N GLY A 93 28.98 15.52 20.92
CA GLY A 93 28.33 14.36 20.31
C GLY A 93 26.81 14.50 20.23
N ILE A 94 26.14 13.35 20.18
CA ILE A 94 24.70 13.25 19.98
C ILE A 94 24.08 12.55 21.19
N GLU A 95 23.07 13.14 21.80
CA GLU A 95 22.28 12.52 22.85
C GLU A 95 20.91 12.12 22.33
N THR A 96 20.49 10.88 22.57
CA THR A 96 19.17 10.39 22.17
C THR A 96 18.38 9.90 23.37
N THR A 97 17.08 10.14 23.34
CA THR A 97 16.09 9.57 24.27
C THR A 97 14.99 8.98 23.40
N GLU A 98 15.03 7.67 23.17
CA GLU A 98 14.23 6.98 22.17
C GLU A 98 13.13 6.12 22.82
N TRP A 99 11.92 6.19 22.27
CA TRP A 99 10.80 5.31 22.61
C TRP A 99 10.56 4.31 21.48
N ASN A 100 11.46 3.34 21.35
CA ASN A 100 11.50 2.43 20.20
C ASN A 100 10.53 1.22 20.29
N THR A 101 10.02 0.89 21.48
CA THR A 101 9.24 -0.33 21.73
C THR A 101 7.91 0.01 22.38
N PHE A 102 6.80 -0.33 21.71
CA PHE A 102 5.45 -0.13 22.26
C PHE A 102 5.31 -0.87 23.59
N GLY A 103 4.83 -0.16 24.62
CA GLY A 103 4.67 -0.71 25.96
C GLY A 103 5.95 -0.73 26.80
N ALA A 104 7.06 -0.15 26.34
CA ALA A 104 8.23 0.04 27.19
C ALA A 104 7.93 1.03 28.33
N ASP A 105 8.41 0.70 29.53
CA ASP A 105 8.23 1.52 30.74
C ASP A 105 9.19 2.72 30.81
N ALA A 106 10.35 2.64 30.13
CA ALA A 106 11.38 3.67 30.14
C ALA A 106 11.99 3.87 28.75
N PRO A 107 12.42 5.11 28.41
CA PRO A 107 13.09 5.39 27.15
C PRO A 107 14.53 4.87 27.15
N VAL A 108 15.01 4.48 25.97
CA VAL A 108 16.42 4.16 25.77
C VAL A 108 17.20 5.46 25.62
N ARG A 109 18.07 5.75 26.58
CA ARG A 109 18.95 6.94 26.55
C ARG A 109 20.33 6.55 26.06
N ARG A 110 20.87 7.30 25.09
CA ARG A 110 22.23 7.09 24.57
C ARG A 110 22.96 8.41 24.47
N ALA A 111 24.27 8.37 24.71
CA ALA A 111 25.19 9.45 24.40
C ALA A 111 26.23 8.89 23.43
N ILE A 112 26.28 9.44 22.23
CA ILE A 112 27.08 8.98 21.11
C ILE A 112 28.15 10.04 20.86
N PRO A 113 29.39 9.84 21.33
CA PRO A 113 30.47 10.79 21.05
C PRO A 113 30.80 10.79 19.56
N TRP A 114 31.35 11.90 19.05
CA TRP A 114 31.67 12.02 17.62
C TRP A 114 32.61 10.92 17.11
N GLU A 115 33.58 10.50 17.92
CA GLU A 115 34.51 9.42 17.61
C GLU A 115 33.85 8.04 17.42
N ALA A 116 32.66 7.83 17.98
CA ALA A 116 31.90 6.60 17.81
C ALA A 116 31.06 6.59 16.54
N VAL A 117 30.83 7.75 15.90
CA VAL A 117 30.00 7.86 14.69
C VAL A 117 30.82 7.39 13.48
N ALA A 118 30.46 6.23 12.94
CA ALA A 118 31.14 5.66 11.78
C ALA A 118 30.71 6.35 10.48
N SER A 119 29.40 6.52 10.28
CA SER A 119 28.85 7.22 9.11
C SER A 119 27.39 7.61 9.34
N VAL A 120 26.88 8.52 8.52
CA VAL A 120 25.47 8.90 8.54
C VAL A 120 24.88 8.76 7.15
N VAL A 121 23.76 8.06 7.04
CA VAL A 121 23.02 7.89 5.78
C VAL A 121 21.72 8.69 5.84
N ALA A 122 21.59 9.68 4.97
CA ALA A 122 20.38 10.44 4.81
C ALA A 122 19.38 9.67 3.95
N SER A 123 18.12 9.60 4.39
CA SER A 123 17.03 8.94 3.68
C SER A 123 15.72 9.70 3.85
N TYR A 124 14.63 9.13 3.34
CA TYR A 124 13.29 9.60 3.61
C TYR A 124 12.54 8.65 4.54
N ARG A 125 11.69 9.22 5.38
CA ARG A 125 10.55 8.50 5.97
C ARG A 125 9.27 8.89 5.27
N ILE A 126 8.38 7.92 5.12
CA ILE A 126 7.02 8.19 4.68
C ILE A 126 6.24 8.71 5.90
N LEU A 127 5.82 9.98 5.83
CA LEU A 127 4.92 10.58 6.82
C LEU A 127 3.48 10.17 6.53
N ARG A 128 3.06 10.33 5.27
CA ARG A 128 1.70 10.04 4.81
C ARG A 128 1.71 9.52 3.38
N ARG A 129 0.75 8.65 3.06
CA ARG A 129 0.46 8.24 1.69
C ARG A 129 -0.91 8.78 1.32
N THR A 130 -0.97 9.94 0.68
CA THR A 130 -2.22 10.53 0.19
C THR A 130 -2.51 9.99 -1.21
N ILE A 131 -3.59 9.23 -1.33
CA ILE A 131 -4.08 8.72 -2.60
C ILE A 131 -5.04 9.78 -3.14
N LEU A 132 -4.56 10.82 -3.83
CA LEU A 132 -5.34 11.56 -4.83
C LEU A 132 -4.47 12.66 -5.48
N VAL A 133 -4.33 12.59 -6.80
CA VAL A 133 -4.10 13.76 -7.64
C VAL A 133 -5.27 13.79 -8.62
N GLU A 134 -6.06 14.86 -8.59
CA GLU A 134 -7.33 15.00 -9.32
C GLU A 134 -7.21 14.83 -10.84
N ASN A 135 -6.00 14.86 -11.42
CA ASN A 135 -5.81 14.88 -12.88
C ASN A 135 -4.83 13.81 -13.44
N GLY A 136 -4.59 12.68 -12.76
CA GLY A 136 -3.69 11.67 -13.37
C GLY A 136 -3.22 10.47 -12.57
N GLY A 137 -3.85 10.11 -11.45
CA GLY A 137 -3.69 8.77 -10.85
C GLY A 137 -2.34 8.46 -10.18
N GLY A 138 -1.62 9.48 -9.69
CA GLY A 138 -0.45 9.31 -8.83
C GLY A 138 -0.83 9.21 -7.35
N THR A 139 -0.10 8.41 -6.57
CA THR A 139 -0.15 8.48 -5.10
C THR A 139 0.86 9.53 -4.64
N LEU A 140 0.40 10.65 -4.08
CA LEU A 140 1.29 11.63 -3.46
C LEU A 140 1.75 11.07 -2.11
N THR A 141 3.04 10.85 -1.96
CA THR A 141 3.60 10.34 -0.71
C THR A 141 4.28 11.51 -0.03
N GLU A 142 3.70 11.99 1.08
CA GLU A 142 4.32 12.99 1.92
C GLU A 142 5.49 12.32 2.65
N THR A 143 6.69 12.81 2.36
CA THR A 143 7.94 12.31 2.92
C THR A 143 8.59 13.39 3.79
N ALA A 144 9.49 12.97 4.66
CA ALA A 144 10.37 13.86 5.39
C ALA A 144 11.75 13.25 5.57
N PRO A 145 12.79 14.07 5.80
CA PRO A 145 14.15 13.58 5.96
C PRO A 145 14.31 12.75 7.23
N VAL A 146 15.20 11.77 7.17
CA VAL A 146 15.73 11.06 8.33
C VAL A 146 17.23 10.91 8.16
N LEU A 147 17.97 11.16 9.24
CA LEU A 147 19.40 10.85 9.29
C LEU A 147 19.60 9.58 10.10
N HIS A 148 20.08 8.52 9.44
CA HIS A 148 20.45 7.27 10.07
C HIS A 148 21.90 7.34 10.49
N ILE A 149 22.16 7.36 11.80
CA ILE A 149 23.48 7.44 12.38
C ILE A 149 23.95 6.04 12.70
N LEU A 150 25.01 5.59 12.02
CA LEU A 150 25.70 4.35 12.30
C LEU A 150 26.84 4.65 13.26
N PHE A 151 26.87 3.96 14.38
CA PHE A 151 27.88 4.19 15.42
C PHE A 151 28.30 2.89 16.09
N ASP A 152 29.54 2.85 16.56
CA ASP A 152 30.09 1.69 17.24
C ASP A 152 29.97 1.89 18.76
N GLN A 153 29.32 0.94 19.45
CA GLN A 153 29.10 0.95 20.88
C GLN A 153 29.28 -0.46 21.45
N ASP A 154 30.12 -0.58 22.49
CA ASP A 154 30.40 -1.87 23.15
C ASP A 154 30.92 -2.95 22.18
N GLY A 155 31.70 -2.56 21.16
CA GLY A 155 32.20 -3.48 20.13
C GLY A 155 31.16 -3.94 19.11
N SER A 156 29.94 -3.39 19.15
CA SER A 156 28.85 -3.68 18.21
C SER A 156 28.48 -2.43 17.40
N ARG A 157 28.23 -2.59 16.10
CA ARG A 157 27.68 -1.51 15.28
C ARG A 157 26.19 -1.37 15.54
N ARG A 158 25.74 -0.15 15.80
CA ARG A 158 24.34 0.21 16.10
C ARG A 158 23.87 1.31 15.17
N ILE A 159 22.55 1.45 15.08
CA ILE A 159 21.87 2.48 14.30
C ILE A 159 20.90 3.26 15.18
N THR A 160 20.91 4.58 15.06
CA THR A 160 19.80 5.43 15.53
C THR A 160 19.33 6.31 14.39
N SER A 161 18.03 6.63 14.39
CA SER A 161 17.40 7.42 13.32
C SER A 161 16.92 8.74 13.91
N VAL A 162 17.34 9.85 13.30
CA VAL A 162 16.91 11.21 13.68
C VAL A 162 15.87 11.69 12.67
N PRO A 163 14.58 11.68 13.02
CA PRO A 163 13.52 12.11 12.12
C PRO A 163 13.30 13.62 12.11
N PHE A 164 13.07 14.17 10.92
CA PHE A 164 12.73 15.58 10.71
C PHE A 164 11.25 15.77 10.36
N SER A 165 10.74 16.97 10.61
CA SER A 165 9.31 17.27 10.45
C SER A 165 8.91 17.50 9.00
N SER A 166 9.81 18.06 8.19
CA SER A 166 9.59 18.34 6.77
C SER A 166 10.91 18.47 6.02
N HIS A 167 10.87 18.46 4.69
CA HIS A 167 12.04 18.75 3.86
C HIS A 167 12.57 20.18 4.01
N LYS A 168 11.74 21.09 4.52
CA LYS A 168 12.07 22.52 4.73
C LYS A 168 12.49 22.80 6.18
N ASP A 169 12.60 21.77 7.01
CA ASP A 169 13.00 21.91 8.41
C ASP A 169 14.47 22.37 8.46
N PRO A 170 14.77 23.60 8.93
CA PRO A 170 16.14 24.12 8.93
C PRO A 170 17.07 23.31 9.84
N ALA A 171 16.50 22.52 10.77
CA ALA A 171 17.28 21.61 11.60
C ALA A 171 18.07 20.60 10.76
N VAL A 172 17.56 20.18 9.58
CA VAL A 172 18.28 19.21 8.73
C VAL A 172 19.64 19.76 8.34
N ASP A 173 19.70 21.03 7.92
CA ASP A 173 20.93 21.68 7.49
C ASP A 173 21.88 21.94 8.67
N VAL A 174 21.34 22.27 9.85
CA VAL A 174 22.13 22.39 11.09
C VAL A 174 22.82 21.07 11.44
N TRP A 175 22.10 19.95 11.34
CA TRP A 175 22.67 18.62 11.58
C TRP A 175 23.72 18.24 10.54
N ILE A 176 23.43 18.44 9.26
CA ILE A 176 24.39 18.17 8.17
C ILE A 176 25.67 19.01 8.35
N ALA A 177 25.54 20.29 8.71
CA ALA A 177 26.68 21.16 8.94
C ALA A 177 27.53 20.69 10.13
N ALA A 178 26.91 20.28 11.23
CA ALA A 178 27.62 19.74 12.38
C ALA A 178 28.36 18.43 12.05
N LEU A 179 27.70 17.51 11.33
CA LEU A 179 28.31 16.24 10.90
C LEU A 179 29.55 16.49 10.04
N ARG A 180 29.47 17.41 9.06
CA ARG A 180 30.61 17.81 8.23
C ARG A 180 31.73 18.45 9.04
N LYS A 181 31.40 19.32 10.00
CA LYS A 181 32.39 19.98 10.88
C LYS A 181 33.24 18.95 11.64
N HIS A 182 32.65 17.82 12.00
CA HIS A 182 33.32 16.73 12.71
C HIS A 182 33.86 15.63 11.78
N GLY A 183 33.88 15.85 10.46
CA GLY A 183 34.45 14.91 9.49
C GLY A 183 33.66 13.61 9.31
N VAL A 184 32.38 13.59 9.69
CA VAL A 184 31.53 12.40 9.55
C VAL A 184 31.14 12.22 8.08
N GLU A 185 31.34 11.00 7.56
CA GLU A 185 30.92 10.65 6.20
C GLU A 185 29.40 10.65 6.05
N LEU A 186 28.92 11.30 4.99
CA LEU A 186 27.50 11.42 4.68
C LEU A 186 27.17 10.64 3.40
N GLY A 187 26.27 9.67 3.51
CA GLY A 187 25.65 8.94 2.41
C GLY A 187 24.21 9.35 2.18
N TYR A 188 23.63 8.92 1.07
CA TYR A 188 22.23 9.13 0.71
C TYR A 188 21.63 7.88 0.08
N THR A 189 20.39 7.57 0.45
CA THR A 189 19.54 6.61 -0.26
C THR A 189 18.12 7.16 -0.41
N ALA A 190 17.51 7.00 -1.58
CA ALA A 190 16.11 7.38 -1.77
C ALA A 190 15.14 6.31 -1.23
N ARG A 191 15.66 5.15 -0.79
CA ARG A 191 14.84 4.08 -0.24
C ARG A 191 14.33 4.46 1.15
N PRO A 192 13.01 4.37 1.40
CA PRO A 192 12.47 4.65 2.72
C PRO A 192 12.81 3.50 3.67
N LEU A 193 13.64 3.76 4.68
CA LEU A 193 14.04 2.77 5.68
C LEU A 193 13.13 2.79 6.93
N SER A 194 12.30 3.83 7.06
CA SER A 194 11.37 4.00 8.17
C SER A 194 10.00 4.52 7.71
N TRP A 195 8.94 4.08 8.39
CA TRP A 195 7.59 4.64 8.30
C TRP A 195 7.30 5.34 9.64
N LYS A 196 6.60 6.48 9.60
CA LYS A 196 6.04 7.15 10.80
C LYS A 196 5.45 6.12 11.79
N GLY A 197 6.15 5.92 12.92
CA GLY A 197 5.74 5.10 14.04
C GLY A 197 6.21 3.64 14.03
N GLU A 198 6.71 3.13 12.91
CA GLU A 198 7.22 1.76 12.78
C GLU A 198 8.38 1.69 11.76
N ALA A 199 9.48 1.04 12.13
CA ALA A 199 10.58 0.81 11.19
C ALA A 199 10.16 -0.27 10.17
N TYR A 200 10.33 -0.02 8.86
CA TYR A 200 10.00 -1.01 7.81
C TYR A 200 10.87 -2.27 7.95
N LEU A 201 12.07 -2.07 8.46
CA LEU A 201 13.04 -3.08 8.84
C LEU A 201 13.41 -2.84 10.32
N GLY A 202 13.56 -3.89 11.11
CA GLY A 202 14.14 -3.76 12.46
C GLY A 202 15.55 -3.15 12.40
N PRO A 203 16.08 -2.58 13.49
CA PRO A 203 17.39 -1.94 13.50
C PRO A 203 18.53 -2.80 12.93
N GLU A 204 18.51 -4.10 13.21
CA GLU A 204 19.48 -5.08 12.68
C GLU A 204 19.36 -5.23 11.15
N ALA A 205 18.15 -5.36 10.63
CA ALA A 205 17.92 -5.46 9.19
C ALA A 205 18.20 -4.13 8.46
N GLN A 206 18.02 -2.98 9.11
CA GLN A 206 18.47 -1.69 8.56
C GLN A 206 19.99 -1.62 8.47
N LEU A 207 20.71 -2.07 9.51
CA LEU A 207 22.17 -2.14 9.52
C LEU A 207 22.69 -3.08 8.45
N GLU A 208 22.14 -4.27 8.35
CA GLU A 208 22.50 -5.25 7.32
C GLU A 208 22.26 -4.68 5.91
N HIS A 209 21.11 -4.05 5.69
CA HIS A 209 20.81 -3.41 4.42
C HIS A 209 21.82 -2.30 4.08
N LEU A 210 22.11 -1.39 5.02
CA LEU A 210 23.06 -0.29 4.78
C LEU A 210 24.51 -0.78 4.65
N ALA A 211 24.87 -1.92 5.24
CA ALA A 211 26.20 -2.52 5.12
C ALA A 211 26.40 -3.27 3.79
N THR A 212 25.33 -3.81 3.21
CA THR A 212 25.40 -4.67 2.01
C THR A 212 24.98 -3.98 0.73
N THR A 213 24.26 -2.86 0.82
CA THR A 213 23.66 -2.24 -0.35
C THR A 213 24.61 -1.30 -1.08
N GLU A 214 24.67 -1.48 -2.41
CA GLU A 214 25.31 -0.52 -3.32
C GLU A 214 24.39 0.69 -3.61
N GLU A 215 23.19 0.73 -3.03
CA GLU A 215 22.21 1.81 -3.21
C GLU A 215 22.58 3.10 -2.46
N VAL A 216 23.56 3.09 -1.56
CA VAL A 216 24.02 4.30 -0.86
C VAL A 216 24.99 5.08 -1.75
N ILE A 217 24.61 6.29 -2.13
CA ILE A 217 25.47 7.20 -2.89
C ILE A 217 26.09 8.27 -1.98
N PRO A 218 27.31 8.78 -2.27
CA PRO A 218 27.91 9.84 -1.47
C PRO A 218 27.09 11.13 -1.47
N PHE A 219 26.88 11.72 -0.30
CA PHE A 219 26.25 13.02 -0.15
C PHE A 219 27.27 14.14 -0.52
N PRO A 220 26.87 15.22 -1.21
CA PRO A 220 27.80 16.29 -1.62
C PRO A 220 28.43 17.00 -0.41
N ALA A 221 29.67 17.46 -0.54
CA ALA A 221 30.38 18.18 0.53
C ALA A 221 29.82 19.60 0.78
N THR A 222 29.13 20.19 -0.20
CA THR A 222 28.60 21.57 -0.16
C THR A 222 27.07 21.58 -0.32
N GLY A 223 26.45 22.70 0.07
CA GLY A 223 25.00 22.91 0.00
C GLY A 223 24.22 22.21 1.11
N GLY A 224 22.96 22.60 1.26
CA GLY A 224 22.02 22.01 2.22
C GLY A 224 21.36 20.74 1.71
N TRP A 225 20.44 20.21 2.50
CA TRP A 225 19.57 19.09 2.14
C TRP A 225 18.70 19.42 0.94
N LEU A 226 17.99 20.55 0.99
CA LEU A 226 16.99 20.88 0.00
C LEU A 226 17.61 21.13 -1.38
N ASP A 227 18.76 21.79 -1.42
CA ASP A 227 19.53 22.05 -2.65
C ASP A 227 19.99 20.75 -3.33
N ASN A 228 20.37 19.75 -2.54
CA ASN A 228 20.95 18.52 -3.03
C ASN A 228 19.92 17.41 -3.29
N THR A 229 18.73 17.48 -2.68
CA THR A 229 17.72 16.41 -2.68
C THR A 229 17.36 15.95 -4.09
N ILE A 230 16.93 16.87 -4.98
CA ILE A 230 16.49 16.51 -6.34
C ILE A 230 17.62 15.86 -7.14
N ARG A 231 18.84 16.38 -7.00
CA ARG A 231 20.02 15.85 -7.70
C ARG A 231 20.38 14.45 -7.21
N LEU A 232 20.34 14.25 -5.90
CA LEU A 232 20.62 12.97 -5.25
C LEU A 232 19.58 11.91 -5.61
N GLU A 233 18.29 12.28 -5.58
CA GLU A 233 17.19 11.40 -5.94
C GLU A 233 17.29 10.91 -7.39
N ASN A 234 17.52 11.84 -8.33
CA ASN A 234 17.72 11.50 -9.74
C ASN A 234 18.92 10.57 -9.95
N ARG A 235 20.06 10.85 -9.29
CA ARG A 235 21.25 10.01 -9.38
C ARG A 235 21.01 8.61 -8.79
N TRP A 236 20.31 8.55 -7.66
CA TRP A 236 19.95 7.29 -7.02
C TRP A 236 19.06 6.44 -7.93
N HIS A 237 18.03 7.02 -8.55
CA HIS A 237 17.15 6.31 -9.48
C HIS A 237 17.89 5.79 -10.70
N GLN A 238 18.84 6.56 -11.23
CA GLN A 238 19.69 6.12 -12.34
C GLN A 238 20.55 4.92 -11.93
N ASN A 239 21.23 5.00 -10.79
CA ASN A 239 22.06 3.90 -10.28
C ASN A 239 21.23 2.65 -9.98
N ALA A 240 20.07 2.80 -9.33
CA ALA A 240 19.17 1.70 -9.00
C ALA A 240 18.62 1.01 -10.27
N ALA A 241 18.24 1.79 -11.29
CA ALA A 241 17.78 1.24 -12.57
C ALA A 241 18.88 0.46 -13.29
N GLN A 242 20.11 0.97 -13.29
CA GLN A 242 21.27 0.29 -13.87
C GLN A 242 21.63 -1.00 -13.13
N ALA A 243 21.69 -0.95 -11.80
CA ALA A 243 21.95 -2.12 -10.96
C ALA A 243 20.87 -3.19 -11.15
N GLN A 244 19.61 -2.76 -11.22
CA GLN A 244 18.48 -3.66 -11.51
C GLN A 244 18.58 -4.28 -12.89
N GLU A 245 18.89 -3.51 -13.94
CA GLU A 245 19.04 -4.04 -15.29
C GLU A 245 20.19 -5.05 -15.36
N GLN A 246 21.31 -4.76 -14.68
CA GLN A 246 22.42 -5.70 -14.57
C GLN A 246 22.02 -6.98 -13.82
N ALA A 247 21.25 -6.88 -12.75
CA ALA A 247 20.73 -8.03 -12.02
C ALA A 247 19.75 -8.84 -12.88
N GLU A 248 18.82 -8.20 -13.59
CA GLU A 248 17.88 -8.84 -14.52
C GLU A 248 18.59 -9.48 -15.73
N ARG A 249 19.75 -8.95 -16.16
CA ARG A 249 20.61 -9.58 -17.17
C ARG A 249 21.36 -10.81 -16.65
N ARG A 250 21.74 -10.83 -15.37
CA ARG A 250 22.40 -11.98 -14.72
C ARG A 250 21.39 -13.09 -14.39
N ASP A 251 20.19 -12.71 -13.96
CA ASP A 251 19.11 -13.63 -13.62
C ASP A 251 17.79 -13.22 -14.30
N PRO A 252 17.44 -13.84 -15.45
CA PRO A 252 16.20 -13.53 -16.16
C PRO A 252 14.94 -13.90 -15.36
N ALA A 253 15.04 -14.77 -14.34
CA ALA A 253 13.91 -15.10 -13.48
C ALA A 253 13.44 -13.89 -12.65
N LEU A 254 14.32 -12.93 -12.34
CA LEU A 254 13.96 -11.67 -11.68
C LEU A 254 13.07 -10.81 -12.57
N ARG A 255 13.37 -10.75 -13.87
CA ARG A 255 12.56 -10.04 -14.85
C ARG A 255 11.18 -10.68 -15.00
N GLU A 256 11.11 -12.00 -15.05
CA GLU A 256 9.84 -12.74 -15.08
C GLU A 256 9.02 -12.51 -13.81
N ALA A 257 9.65 -12.57 -12.62
CA ALA A 257 8.99 -12.35 -11.34
C ALA A 257 8.36 -10.95 -11.25
N ARG A 258 9.06 -9.91 -11.74
CA ARG A 258 8.57 -8.53 -11.79
C ARG A 258 7.36 -8.36 -12.72
N GLN A 259 7.34 -9.11 -13.82
CA GLN A 259 6.24 -9.05 -14.79
C GLN A 259 5.00 -9.83 -14.33
N ARG A 260 5.08 -10.58 -13.22
CA ARG A 260 3.92 -11.28 -12.68
C ARG A 260 2.84 -10.26 -12.25
N PRO A 261 1.57 -10.51 -12.59
CA PRO A 261 0.47 -9.65 -12.21
C PRO A 261 0.37 -9.61 -10.68
N THR A 262 0.38 -8.39 -10.13
CA THR A 262 0.13 -8.15 -8.72
C THR A 262 -1.38 -8.12 -8.42
N GLY A 263 -1.77 -8.15 -7.13
CA GLY A 263 -3.17 -8.01 -6.72
C GLY A 263 -3.87 -6.74 -7.25
N ARG A 264 -3.11 -5.68 -7.55
CA ARG A 264 -3.65 -4.47 -8.19
C ARG A 264 -4.20 -4.75 -9.60
N HIS A 265 -3.51 -5.58 -10.37
CA HIS A 265 -3.96 -5.96 -11.72
C HIS A 265 -5.25 -6.77 -11.67
N TRP A 266 -5.38 -7.63 -10.65
CA TRP A 266 -6.59 -8.37 -10.33
C TRP A 266 -7.77 -7.44 -10.03
N ILE A 267 -7.57 -6.50 -9.10
CA ILE A 267 -8.63 -5.55 -8.70
C ILE A 267 -9.07 -4.71 -9.90
N LEU A 268 -8.12 -4.20 -10.70
CA LEU A 268 -8.45 -3.42 -11.90
C LEU A 268 -9.22 -4.26 -12.92
N GLY A 269 -8.80 -5.49 -13.20
CA GLY A 269 -9.51 -6.39 -14.10
C GLY A 269 -10.93 -6.71 -13.62
N ALA A 270 -11.08 -7.06 -12.34
CA ALA A 270 -12.38 -7.30 -11.72
C ALA A 270 -13.29 -6.07 -11.75
N TRP A 271 -12.73 -4.88 -11.48
CA TRP A 271 -13.45 -3.62 -11.50
C TRP A 271 -13.97 -3.28 -12.91
N PHE A 272 -13.11 -3.30 -13.93
CA PHE A 272 -13.53 -2.97 -15.30
C PHE A 272 -14.53 -3.98 -15.85
N ALA A 273 -14.27 -5.27 -15.67
CA ALA A 273 -15.20 -6.32 -16.07
C ALA A 273 -16.54 -6.17 -15.35
N GLY A 274 -16.50 -5.88 -14.04
CA GLY A 274 -17.70 -5.77 -13.22
C GLY A 274 -18.54 -4.54 -13.56
N MET A 275 -17.92 -3.37 -13.70
CA MET A 275 -18.60 -2.15 -14.13
C MET A 275 -19.25 -2.32 -15.50
N TYR A 276 -18.51 -2.88 -16.47
CA TYR A 276 -19.05 -3.15 -17.80
C TYR A 276 -20.22 -4.14 -17.76
N ALA A 277 -20.05 -5.30 -17.11
CA ALA A 277 -21.07 -6.34 -17.03
C ALA A 277 -22.33 -5.87 -16.28
N LEU A 278 -22.19 -5.10 -15.19
CA LEU A 278 -23.33 -4.50 -14.50
C LEU A 278 -24.04 -3.48 -15.39
N SER A 279 -23.29 -2.56 -16.01
CA SER A 279 -23.89 -1.47 -16.80
C SER A 279 -24.61 -2.01 -18.04
N ALA A 280 -23.95 -2.89 -18.80
CA ALA A 280 -24.53 -3.50 -19.99
C ALA A 280 -25.64 -4.52 -19.63
N GLY A 281 -25.46 -5.25 -18.52
CA GLY A 281 -26.44 -6.20 -18.00
C GLY A 281 -27.73 -5.53 -17.54
N PHE A 282 -27.71 -4.30 -17.01
CA PHE A 282 -28.94 -3.55 -16.73
C PHE A 282 -29.50 -2.83 -17.96
N LEU A 283 -28.63 -2.37 -18.87
CA LEU A 283 -29.06 -1.67 -20.08
C LEU A 283 -29.86 -2.59 -21.03
N LEU A 284 -29.46 -3.85 -21.19
CA LEU A 284 -30.16 -4.77 -22.10
C LEU A 284 -31.64 -5.00 -21.71
N PRO A 285 -31.94 -5.45 -20.46
CA PRO A 285 -33.31 -5.61 -19.99
C PRO A 285 -34.12 -4.30 -20.06
N TYR A 286 -33.49 -3.17 -19.74
CA TYR A 286 -34.12 -1.86 -19.85
C TYR A 286 -34.55 -1.54 -21.30
N LEU A 287 -33.69 -1.77 -22.28
CA LEU A 287 -33.98 -1.53 -23.69
C LEU A 287 -35.08 -2.46 -24.23
N VAL A 288 -35.09 -3.72 -23.79
CA VAL A 288 -36.15 -4.69 -24.14
C VAL A 288 -37.50 -4.24 -23.56
N GLN A 289 -37.52 -3.83 -22.29
CA GLN A 289 -38.74 -3.37 -21.61
C GLN A 289 -39.36 -2.14 -22.29
N HIS A 290 -38.54 -1.25 -22.84
CA HIS A 290 -39.00 -0.06 -23.55
C HIS A 290 -39.33 -0.33 -25.03
N GLY A 291 -39.19 -1.57 -25.51
CA GLY A 291 -39.49 -1.96 -26.89
C GLY A 291 -38.46 -1.51 -27.91
N TRP A 292 -37.26 -1.08 -27.47
CA TRP A 292 -36.17 -0.69 -28.37
C TRP A 292 -35.46 -1.92 -28.94
N LEU A 293 -35.55 -3.05 -28.22
CA LEU A 293 -35.06 -4.35 -28.64
C LEU A 293 -36.18 -5.39 -28.52
N PRO A 294 -36.20 -6.43 -29.38
CA PRO A 294 -37.14 -7.55 -29.24
C PRO A 294 -36.83 -8.36 -27.97
N ALA A 295 -37.71 -9.26 -27.50
CA ALA A 295 -37.38 -10.10 -26.33
C ALA A 295 -36.33 -11.20 -26.63
N ALA A 296 -36.10 -11.51 -27.91
CA ALA A 296 -35.23 -12.62 -28.35
C ALA A 296 -33.76 -12.20 -28.55
N VAL A 297 -33.21 -11.36 -27.67
CA VAL A 297 -31.85 -10.79 -27.81
C VAL A 297 -30.73 -11.60 -27.18
N TRP A 298 -30.95 -12.90 -26.96
CA TRP A 298 -29.97 -13.79 -26.34
C TRP A 298 -28.55 -13.74 -26.95
N PRO A 299 -28.31 -13.47 -28.26
CA PRO A 299 -26.95 -13.31 -28.77
C PRO A 299 -26.24 -12.04 -28.28
N LEU A 300 -26.98 -10.98 -27.95
CA LEU A 300 -26.40 -9.75 -27.42
C LEU A 300 -25.88 -9.93 -25.98
N GLU A 301 -26.40 -10.90 -25.23
CA GLU A 301 -25.85 -11.25 -23.92
C GLU A 301 -24.40 -11.79 -24.03
N LEU A 302 -24.04 -12.43 -25.15
CA LEU A 302 -22.63 -12.78 -25.42
C LEU A 302 -21.76 -11.55 -25.62
N LEU A 303 -22.32 -10.44 -26.12
CA LEU A 303 -21.63 -9.15 -26.21
C LEU A 303 -21.50 -8.47 -24.84
N VAL A 304 -22.16 -8.94 -23.80
CA VAL A 304 -21.89 -8.52 -22.42
C VAL A 304 -20.79 -9.39 -21.82
N VAL A 305 -20.93 -10.71 -21.90
CA VAL A 305 -20.04 -11.68 -21.23
C VAL A 305 -18.63 -11.69 -21.83
N LEU A 306 -18.48 -11.75 -23.16
CA LEU A 306 -17.16 -11.89 -23.79
C LEU A 306 -16.28 -10.64 -23.65
N PRO A 307 -16.80 -9.41 -23.85
CA PRO A 307 -16.00 -8.21 -23.61
C PRO A 307 -15.70 -8.00 -22.12
N ALA A 308 -16.62 -8.30 -21.21
CA ALA A 308 -16.34 -8.26 -19.77
C ALA A 308 -15.16 -9.17 -19.40
N ALA A 309 -15.15 -10.39 -19.94
CA ALA A 309 -14.06 -11.34 -19.74
C ALA A 309 -12.74 -10.85 -20.36
N ALA A 310 -12.77 -10.25 -21.56
CA ALA A 310 -11.59 -9.66 -22.17
C ALA A 310 -11.02 -8.52 -21.31
N LEU A 311 -11.88 -7.62 -20.80
CA LEU A 311 -11.51 -6.55 -19.88
C LEU A 311 -10.90 -7.08 -18.58
N PHE A 312 -11.42 -8.20 -18.07
CA PHE A 312 -10.84 -8.88 -16.90
C PHE A 312 -9.42 -9.39 -17.18
N PHE A 313 -9.20 -10.04 -18.32
CA PHE A 313 -7.92 -10.67 -18.64
C PHE A 313 -6.83 -9.71 -19.10
N LEU A 314 -7.18 -8.57 -19.72
CA LEU A 314 -6.21 -7.63 -20.30
C LEU A 314 -5.13 -7.15 -19.31
N PRO A 315 -5.47 -6.70 -18.08
CA PRO A 315 -4.47 -6.34 -17.06
C PRO A 315 -3.59 -7.52 -16.62
N LEU A 316 -4.06 -8.75 -16.80
CA LEU A 316 -3.42 -9.98 -16.37
C LEU A 316 -2.63 -10.69 -17.48
N ARG A 317 -2.56 -10.11 -18.69
CA ARG A 317 -2.01 -10.76 -19.90
C ARG A 317 -0.65 -11.44 -19.72
N ARG A 318 0.24 -10.86 -18.90
CA ARG A 318 1.61 -11.37 -18.65
C ARG A 318 1.71 -12.50 -17.61
N GLY A 319 0.66 -12.79 -16.86
CA GLY A 319 0.66 -13.90 -15.90
C GLY A 319 -0.68 -14.61 -15.80
N LEU A 320 -1.37 -14.70 -16.94
CA LEU A 320 -2.68 -15.29 -17.06
C LEU A 320 -2.62 -16.81 -16.81
N ARG A 321 -3.17 -17.27 -15.68
CA ARG A 321 -3.27 -18.70 -15.31
C ARG A 321 -4.71 -19.21 -15.43
N TRP A 322 -4.90 -20.51 -15.59
CA TRP A 322 -6.22 -21.13 -15.81
C TRP A 322 -7.26 -20.75 -14.74
N PHE A 323 -6.86 -20.68 -13.46
CA PHE A 323 -7.78 -20.36 -12.37
C PHE A 323 -8.34 -18.92 -12.44
N HIS A 324 -7.67 -18.00 -13.15
CA HIS A 324 -8.21 -16.65 -13.40
C HIS A 324 -9.49 -16.73 -14.24
N GLY A 325 -9.59 -17.71 -15.15
CA GLY A 325 -10.81 -17.97 -15.91
C GLY A 325 -11.97 -18.39 -15.00
N LEU A 326 -11.70 -19.25 -14.02
CA LEU A 326 -12.70 -19.68 -13.04
C LEU A 326 -13.17 -18.53 -12.15
N VAL A 327 -12.25 -17.68 -11.68
CA VAL A 327 -12.64 -16.51 -10.87
C VAL A 327 -13.41 -15.47 -11.69
N CYS A 328 -13.00 -15.21 -12.94
CA CYS A 328 -13.74 -14.34 -13.85
C CYS A 328 -15.17 -14.86 -14.07
N TRP A 329 -15.33 -16.17 -14.30
CA TRP A 329 -16.64 -16.79 -14.46
C TRP A 329 -17.51 -16.60 -13.22
N LEU A 330 -16.99 -16.92 -12.03
CA LEU A 330 -17.73 -16.79 -10.78
C LEU A 330 -18.14 -15.34 -10.50
N LEU A 331 -17.26 -14.37 -10.78
CA LEU A 331 -17.57 -12.95 -10.68
C LEU A 331 -18.73 -12.56 -11.62
N LEU A 332 -18.69 -13.00 -12.88
CA LEU A 332 -19.76 -12.71 -13.84
C LEU A 332 -21.09 -13.38 -13.45
N VAL A 333 -21.06 -14.59 -12.88
CA VAL A 333 -22.26 -15.26 -12.34
C VAL A 333 -22.88 -14.43 -11.20
N VAL A 334 -22.08 -13.96 -10.25
CA VAL A 334 -22.57 -13.10 -9.14
C VAL A 334 -23.17 -11.79 -9.66
N ILE A 335 -22.53 -11.20 -10.68
CA ILE A 335 -23.01 -9.95 -11.29
C ILE A 335 -24.31 -10.17 -12.05
N SER A 336 -24.39 -11.19 -12.89
CA SER A 336 -25.61 -11.53 -13.64
C SER A 336 -26.77 -11.89 -12.71
N PHE A 337 -26.50 -12.55 -11.58
CA PHE A 337 -27.50 -12.77 -10.53
C PHE A 337 -27.98 -11.46 -9.91
N SER A 338 -27.08 -10.53 -9.62
CA SER A 338 -27.44 -9.19 -9.10
C SER A 338 -28.31 -8.41 -10.10
N VAL A 339 -27.99 -8.49 -11.39
CA VAL A 339 -28.78 -7.89 -12.48
C VAL A 339 -30.17 -8.52 -12.54
N LEU A 340 -30.27 -9.85 -12.47
CA LEU A 340 -31.54 -10.57 -12.43
C LEU A 340 -32.42 -10.08 -11.28
N VAL A 341 -31.89 -10.06 -10.05
CA VAL A 341 -32.63 -9.59 -8.87
C VAL A 341 -33.07 -8.13 -9.05
N GLY A 342 -32.20 -7.25 -9.56
CA GLY A 342 -32.55 -5.85 -9.79
C GLY A 342 -33.54 -5.61 -10.94
N SER A 343 -33.66 -6.55 -11.88
CA SER A 343 -34.57 -6.45 -13.02
C SER A 343 -36.02 -6.84 -12.71
N VAL A 344 -36.27 -7.50 -11.58
CA VAL A 344 -37.62 -7.92 -11.15
C VAL A 344 -38.56 -6.72 -11.04
N GLU A 345 -38.06 -5.58 -10.59
CA GLU A 345 -38.85 -4.34 -10.47
C GLU A 345 -39.07 -3.61 -11.80
N MET A 346 -38.34 -3.97 -12.87
CA MET A 346 -38.40 -3.29 -14.17
C MET A 346 -39.55 -3.80 -15.06
N GLY A 347 -40.05 -5.01 -14.80
CA GLY A 347 -41.16 -5.62 -15.53
C GLY A 347 -40.83 -7.01 -16.11
N PRO A 348 -41.84 -7.75 -16.59
CA PRO A 348 -41.70 -9.16 -16.95
C PRO A 348 -40.78 -9.40 -18.15
N ALA A 349 -40.71 -8.47 -19.12
CA ALA A 349 -39.82 -8.62 -20.26
C ALA A 349 -38.35 -8.37 -19.88
N ALA A 350 -38.09 -7.44 -18.95
CA ALA A 350 -36.77 -7.23 -18.37
C ALA A 350 -36.30 -8.44 -17.56
N GLU A 351 -37.16 -8.97 -16.68
CA GLU A 351 -36.86 -10.17 -15.87
C GLU A 351 -36.54 -11.37 -16.75
N GLN A 352 -37.35 -11.62 -17.78
CA GLN A 352 -37.11 -12.72 -18.72
C GLN A 352 -35.76 -12.58 -19.43
N THR A 353 -35.41 -11.36 -19.86
CA THR A 353 -34.12 -11.08 -20.51
C THR A 353 -32.95 -11.32 -19.55
N ALA A 354 -33.04 -10.80 -18.32
CA ALA A 354 -32.00 -10.98 -17.31
C ALA A 354 -31.86 -12.45 -16.89
N MET A 355 -32.95 -13.22 -16.86
CA MET A 355 -32.93 -14.66 -16.59
C MET A 355 -32.19 -15.43 -17.70
N ILE A 356 -32.42 -15.05 -18.97
CA ILE A 356 -31.66 -15.59 -20.11
C ILE A 356 -30.18 -15.22 -19.99
N GLY A 357 -29.86 -13.96 -19.67
CA GLY A 357 -28.49 -13.49 -19.45
C GLY A 357 -27.77 -14.25 -18.33
N PHE A 358 -28.45 -14.49 -17.20
CA PHE A 358 -27.93 -15.32 -16.10
C PHE A 358 -27.68 -16.76 -16.55
N GLY A 359 -28.67 -17.41 -17.17
CA GLY A 359 -28.53 -18.77 -17.68
C GLY A 359 -27.38 -18.92 -18.68
N LEU A 360 -27.26 -17.96 -19.60
CA LEU A 360 -26.16 -17.93 -20.56
C LEU A 360 -24.80 -17.72 -19.89
N THR A 361 -24.72 -16.84 -18.88
CA THR A 361 -23.48 -16.61 -18.11
C THR A 361 -23.05 -17.89 -17.40
N VAL A 362 -23.97 -18.63 -16.78
CA VAL A 362 -23.69 -19.93 -16.15
C VAL A 362 -23.16 -20.94 -17.18
N LEU A 363 -23.78 -21.02 -18.36
CA LEU A 363 -23.38 -21.93 -19.44
C LEU A 363 -22.10 -21.48 -20.17
N SER A 364 -21.73 -20.21 -20.09
CA SER A 364 -20.62 -19.60 -20.82
C SER A 364 -19.22 -19.97 -20.30
N ALA A 365 -19.11 -20.83 -19.28
CA ALA A 365 -17.82 -21.23 -18.69
C ALA A 365 -16.80 -21.67 -19.76
N ALA A 366 -17.25 -22.42 -20.78
CA ALA A 366 -16.40 -22.83 -21.89
C ALA A 366 -16.05 -21.66 -22.85
N LEU A 367 -16.98 -20.73 -23.08
CA LEU A 367 -16.82 -19.60 -23.99
C LEU A 367 -15.81 -18.57 -23.46
N LEU A 368 -15.64 -18.46 -22.14
CA LEU A 368 -14.65 -17.59 -21.50
C LEU A 368 -13.20 -17.95 -21.86
N TRP A 369 -12.95 -19.16 -22.38
CA TRP A 369 -11.64 -19.54 -22.90
C TRP A 369 -11.24 -18.79 -24.18
N ALA A 370 -12.20 -18.33 -24.97
CA ALA A 370 -11.89 -17.56 -26.18
C ALA A 370 -11.19 -16.22 -25.86
N PRO A 371 -11.76 -15.31 -25.03
CA PRO A 371 -11.07 -14.09 -24.64
C PRO A 371 -9.80 -14.38 -23.83
N TYR A 372 -9.78 -15.43 -23.00
CA TYR A 372 -8.57 -15.87 -22.30
C TYR A 372 -7.42 -16.18 -23.27
N LEU A 373 -7.66 -17.00 -24.29
CA LEU A 373 -6.63 -17.41 -25.25
C LEU A 373 -6.20 -16.25 -26.16
N LEU A 374 -7.14 -15.39 -26.56
CA LEU A 374 -6.84 -14.19 -27.34
C LEU A 374 -5.89 -13.26 -26.58
N VAL A 375 -6.22 -12.95 -25.32
CA VAL A 375 -5.37 -12.09 -24.49
C VAL A 375 -4.02 -12.74 -24.20
N LYS A 376 -3.99 -14.06 -23.94
CA LYS A 376 -2.74 -14.79 -23.71
C LYS A 376 -1.82 -14.79 -24.93
N ARG A 377 -2.38 -14.88 -26.15
CA ARG A 377 -1.61 -14.82 -27.42
C ARG A 377 -1.14 -13.42 -27.77
N SER A 378 -1.75 -12.37 -27.22
CA SER A 378 -1.37 -10.97 -27.49
C SER A 378 -0.02 -10.56 -26.89
N VAL A 379 0.57 -11.37 -26.00
CA VAL A 379 1.90 -11.12 -25.43
C VAL A 379 2.98 -11.60 -26.43
N PRO A 380 3.83 -10.70 -26.96
CA PRO A 380 4.86 -11.07 -27.93
C PRO A 380 5.80 -12.14 -27.36
N ARG A 381 6.02 -13.22 -28.11
CA ARG A 381 6.97 -14.30 -27.74
C ARG A 381 8.44 -13.87 -27.76
N HIS A 382 8.76 -12.66 -28.21
CA HIS A 382 10.14 -12.18 -28.31
C HIS A 382 10.85 -11.99 -26.96
N ASP A 383 10.13 -12.04 -25.83
CA ASP A 383 10.74 -12.06 -24.50
C ASP A 383 11.13 -13.48 -24.00
N LEU A 384 10.90 -14.54 -24.79
CA LEU A 384 11.22 -15.94 -24.42
C LEU A 384 12.34 -16.58 -25.24
N VAL A 385 12.96 -15.84 -26.17
CA VAL A 385 14.11 -16.33 -26.94
C VAL A 385 15.40 -15.70 -26.38
N GLY A 386 15.76 -16.10 -25.16
CA GLY A 386 17.16 -16.27 -24.84
C GLY A 386 17.60 -17.55 -25.53
N GLY A 387 18.23 -17.43 -26.71
CA GLY A 387 18.69 -18.57 -27.49
C GLY A 387 19.71 -19.43 -26.70
N PRO A 388 19.86 -20.71 -27.07
CA PRO A 388 20.95 -21.52 -26.55
C PRO A 388 22.28 -20.89 -27.01
N VAL A 389 23.18 -20.65 -26.05
CA VAL A 389 24.61 -20.46 -26.32
C VAL A 389 25.24 -21.83 -26.50
#